data_AF-A0A1R3UPW2-F1
#
_entry.id   AF-A0A1R3UPW2-F1
#
_cell.length_a   1.000
_cell.length_b   1.000
_cell.length_c   1.000
_cell.angle_alpha   90.00
_cell.angle_beta   90.00
_cell.angle_gamma   90.00
#
_symmetry.space_group_name_H-M   'P 1'
#
loop_
_entity.id
_entity.type
_entity.pdbx_description
1 polymer ?
#
loop_
_entity_poly.entity_id
_entity_poly.type
_entity_poly.pdbx_seq_one_letter_code
_entity_poly.pdbx_strand_id
1 'polypeptide(L)'
;MKPLPPGPLTLAQIQEYVSKMELERGFADSTTVDQALKLAEETGEVCKAVRKSASLSMDPNSRVGELGAELADVLIYVASIANREDIDLGQALRDKELVNEQRTWH
;
A
#
# COMPACT_ATOMS: atom_id res chain seq x y z
N MET A 1 3.86 13.99 -13.51
CA MET A 1 4.16 12.58 -13.88
C MET A 1 3.23 12.15 -14.97
N LYS A 2 3.61 11.15 -15.77
CA LYS A 2 2.64 10.47 -16.63
C LYS A 2 1.60 9.77 -15.73
N PRO A 3 0.30 9.83 -16.07
CA PRO A 3 -0.71 9.08 -15.34
C PRO A 3 -0.43 7.58 -15.45
N LEU A 4 -1.03 6.80 -14.54
CA LEU A 4 -1.04 5.34 -14.65
C LEU A 4 -1.58 4.93 -16.03
N PRO A 5 -1.01 3.89 -16.66
CA PRO A 5 -1.43 3.46 -17.98
C PRO A 5 -2.87 2.95 -17.96
N PRO A 6 -3.62 3.08 -19.07
CA PRO A 6 -4.93 2.46 -19.19
C PRO A 6 -4.80 0.92 -19.25
N GLY A 7 -5.69 0.20 -18.59
CA GLY A 7 -5.71 -1.27 -18.55
C GLY A 7 -5.20 -1.86 -17.23
N PRO A 8 -4.96 -3.18 -17.17
CA PRO A 8 -4.46 -3.84 -15.97
C PRO A 8 -3.11 -3.28 -15.51
N LEU A 9 -2.98 -3.03 -14.21
CA LEU A 9 -1.72 -2.58 -13.60
C LEU A 9 -0.90 -3.76 -13.12
N THR A 10 0.41 -3.70 -13.36
CA THR A 10 1.39 -4.63 -12.77
C THR A 10 2.06 -4.03 -11.55
N LEU A 11 2.61 -4.88 -10.68
CA LEU A 11 3.39 -4.41 -9.51
C LEU A 11 4.59 -3.55 -9.92
N ALA A 12 5.29 -3.92 -11.00
CA ALA A 12 6.39 -3.13 -11.54
C ALA A 12 5.93 -1.72 -11.99
N GLN A 13 4.76 -1.62 -12.63
CA GLN A 13 4.20 -0.32 -13.02
C GLN A 13 3.81 0.53 -11.80
N ILE A 14 3.30 -0.10 -10.74
CA ILE A 14 2.97 0.58 -9.49
C ILE A 14 4.25 1.09 -8.81
N GLN A 15 5.29 0.25 -8.68
CA GLN A 15 6.57 0.63 -8.11
C GLN A 15 7.21 1.80 -8.90
N GLU A 16 7.21 1.74 -10.23
CA GLU A 16 7.72 2.82 -11.08
C GLU A 16 6.89 4.11 -10.93
N TYR A 17 5.56 3.99 -10.85
CA TYR A 17 4.67 5.13 -10.63
C TYR A 17 4.96 5.79 -9.28
N VAL A 18 5.06 5.03 -8.20
CA VAL A 18 5.32 5.54 -6.85
C VAL A 18 6.68 6.23 -6.78
N SER A 19 7.73 5.63 -7.35
CA SER A 19 9.06 6.26 -7.41
C SER A 19 9.02 7.65 -8.07
N LYS A 20 8.33 7.78 -9.21
CA LYS A 20 8.18 9.07 -9.91
C LYS A 20 7.32 10.06 -9.13
N MET A 21 6.25 9.57 -8.51
CA MET A 21 5.34 10.39 -7.69
C MET A 21 6.06 11.02 -6.52
N GLU A 22 6.89 10.27 -5.81
CA GLU A 22 7.64 10.77 -4.65
C GLU A 22 8.68 11.82 -5.04
N LEU A 23 9.38 11.62 -6.16
CA LEU A 23 10.31 12.61 -6.68
C LEU A 23 9.62 13.93 -7.00
N GLU A 24 8.48 13.89 -7.69
CA GLU A 24 7.75 15.10 -8.08
C GLU A 24 7.10 15.83 -6.92
N ARG A 25 6.66 15.10 -5.89
CA ARG A 25 6.02 15.69 -4.71
C ARG A 25 7.02 16.10 -3.62
N GLY A 26 8.32 15.91 -3.84
CA GLY A 26 9.37 16.28 -2.89
C GLY A 26 9.47 15.33 -1.69
N PHE A 27 9.07 14.07 -1.85
CA PHE A 27 9.15 13.03 -0.82
C PHE A 27 10.34 12.09 -0.99
N ALA A 28 11.21 12.33 -1.98
CA ALA A 28 12.39 11.51 -2.26
C ALA A 28 13.33 11.37 -1.05
N ASP A 29 13.41 12.39 -0.20
CA ASP A 29 14.26 12.40 1.01
C ASP A 29 13.60 11.73 2.24
N SER A 30 12.35 11.27 2.12
CA SER A 30 11.66 10.60 3.23
C SER A 30 12.31 9.25 3.52
N THR A 31 12.53 8.94 4.80
CA THR A 31 13.19 7.69 5.21
C THR A 31 12.25 6.48 5.09
N THR A 32 12.80 5.27 5.04
CA THR A 32 11.99 4.03 5.13
C THR A 32 11.14 4.01 6.40
N VAL A 33 11.65 4.55 7.52
CA VAL A 33 10.91 4.67 8.78
C VAL A 33 9.69 5.58 8.61
N ASP A 34 9.83 6.73 7.95
CA ASP A 34 8.71 7.64 7.69
C ASP A 34 7.61 6.94 6.86
N GLN A 35 8.02 6.18 5.83
CA GLN A 35 7.08 5.43 5.00
C GLN A 35 6.38 4.30 5.78
N ALA A 36 7.10 3.62 6.69
CA ALA A 36 6.51 2.60 7.55
C ALA A 36 5.49 3.19 8.53
N LEU A 37 5.75 4.39 9.08
CA LEU A 37 4.78 5.10 9.92
C LEU A 37 3.54 5.50 9.13
N LYS A 38 3.71 5.96 7.89
CA LYS A 38 2.60 6.27 6.99
C LYS A 38 1.79 5.04 6.61
N LEU A 39 2.45 3.92 6.29
CA LEU A 39 1.77 2.65 6.07
C LEU A 39 0.89 2.24 7.27
N ALA A 40 1.39 2.44 8.50
CA ALA A 40 0.62 2.15 9.71
C ALA A 40 -0.61 3.06 9.85
N GLU A 41 -0.48 4.34 9.49
CA GLU A 41 -1.58 5.31 9.44
C GLU A 41 -2.68 4.86 8.47
N GLU A 42 -2.33 4.55 7.22
CA GLU A 42 -3.30 4.13 6.19
C GLU A 42 -3.95 2.78 6.51
N THR A 43 -3.19 1.85 7.11
CA THR A 43 -3.78 0.58 7.59
C THR A 43 -4.82 0.84 8.69
N GLY A 44 -4.59 1.84 9.54
CA GLY A 44 -5.58 2.29 10.53
C GLY A 44 -6.85 2.85 9.88
N GLU A 45 -6.72 3.61 8.80
CA GLU A 45 -7.86 4.12 8.02
C GLU A 45 -8.64 2.99 7.34
N VAL A 46 -7.96 1.98 6.77
CA VAL A 46 -8.61 0.75 6.29
C VAL A 46 -9.43 0.09 7.40
N CYS A 47 -8.88 -0.04 8.61
CA CYS A 47 -9.62 -0.61 9.73
C CYS A 47 -10.87 0.20 10.09
N LYS A 48 -10.79 1.55 10.07
CA LYS A 48 -11.96 2.41 10.31
C LYS A 48 -13.02 2.24 9.20
N ALA A 49 -12.60 2.17 7.94
CA ALA A 49 -13.50 1.96 6.80
C ALA A 49 -14.22 0.60 6.88
N VAL A 50 -13.50 -0.47 7.22
CA VAL A 50 -14.10 -1.82 7.44
C VAL A 50 -15.04 -1.82 8.65
N ARG A 51 -14.66 -1.15 9.74
CA ARG A 51 -15.51 -1.03 10.93
C ARG A 51 -16.84 -0.34 10.61
N LYS A 52 -16.78 0.72 9.80
CA LYS A 52 -17.95 1.43 9.28
C LYS A 52 -18.83 0.52 8.42
N SER A 53 -18.24 -0.24 7.48
CA SER A 53 -19.02 -1.16 6.63
C SER A 53 -19.67 -2.29 7.42
N ALA A 54 -19.06 -2.71 8.53
CA ALA A 54 -19.62 -3.70 9.44
C ALA A 54 -20.67 -3.14 10.42
N SER A 55 -21.02 -1.84 10.34
CA SER A 55 -21.99 -1.17 11.24
C SER A 55 -21.63 -1.29 12.73
N LEU A 56 -20.34 -1.39 13.05
CA LEU A 56 -19.86 -1.39 14.42
C LEU A 56 -19.84 0.05 14.96
N SER A 57 -20.01 0.20 16.29
CA SER A 57 -20.00 1.53 16.92
C SER A 57 -18.68 2.26 16.63
N MET A 58 -18.74 3.55 16.34
CA MET A 58 -17.57 4.40 16.12
C MET A 58 -17.77 5.74 16.81
N ASP A 59 -16.68 6.46 17.05
CA ASP A 59 -16.78 7.86 17.46
C ASP A 59 -17.52 8.64 16.36
N PRO A 60 -18.61 9.36 16.66
CA PRO A 60 -19.37 10.14 15.70
C PRO A 60 -18.56 11.19 14.93
N ASN A 61 -17.43 11.63 15.48
CA ASN A 61 -16.53 12.61 14.87
C ASN A 61 -15.44 11.96 14.00
N SER A 62 -15.42 10.62 13.90
CA SER A 62 -14.45 9.92 13.06
C SER A 62 -14.68 10.26 11.59
N ARG A 63 -13.68 10.88 10.96
CA ARG A 63 -13.61 10.94 9.51
C ARG A 63 -13.20 9.56 9.02
N VAL A 64 -13.97 9.03 8.07
CA VAL A 64 -13.73 7.71 7.49
C VAL A 64 -13.78 7.87 5.99
N GLY A 65 -12.65 7.62 5.33
CA GLY A 65 -12.57 7.64 3.88
C GLY A 65 -13.20 6.40 3.24
N GLU A 66 -13.11 6.33 1.91
CA GLU A 66 -13.63 5.22 1.14
C GLU A 66 -12.65 4.05 1.19
N LEU A 67 -13.14 2.84 1.50
CA LEU A 67 -12.29 1.65 1.65
C LEU A 67 -11.35 1.43 0.45
N GLY A 68 -11.83 1.69 -0.77
CA GLY A 68 -11.00 1.54 -1.98
C GLY A 68 -9.85 2.54 -2.05
N ALA A 69 -10.03 3.76 -1.56
CA ALA A 69 -8.97 4.77 -1.48
C ALA A 69 -7.92 4.39 -0.44
N GLU A 70 -8.35 4.02 0.77
CA GLU A 70 -7.42 3.63 1.86
C GLU A 70 -6.60 2.38 1.50
N LEU A 71 -7.21 1.41 0.80
CA LEU A 71 -6.48 0.25 0.29
C LEU A 71 -5.46 0.62 -0.80
N ALA A 72 -5.76 1.62 -1.62
CA ALA A 72 -4.81 2.13 -2.61
C ALA A 72 -3.65 2.86 -1.93
N ASP A 73 -3.90 3.63 -0.87
CA ASP A 73 -2.86 4.30 -0.10
C ASP A 73 -1.93 3.30 0.62
N VAL A 74 -2.49 2.22 1.18
CA VAL A 74 -1.69 1.08 1.69
C VAL A 74 -0.78 0.51 0.60
N LEU A 75 -1.31 0.26 -0.61
CA LEU A 75 -0.52 -0.27 -1.72
C LEU A 75 0.60 0.69 -2.14
N ILE A 76 0.33 2.00 -2.14
CA ILE A 76 1.33 3.04 -2.46
C ILE A 76 2.47 3.02 -1.43
N TYR A 77 2.17 2.96 -0.13
CA TYR A 77 3.22 2.94 0.89
C TYR A 77 4.00 1.62 0.94
N VAL A 78 3.35 0.47 0.64
CA VAL A 78 4.07 -0.80 0.45
C VAL A 78 5.07 -0.70 -0.71
N ALA A 79 4.66 -0.13 -1.85
CA ALA A 79 5.56 0.09 -2.98
C ALA A 79 6.67 1.11 -2.68
N SER A 80 6.35 2.17 -1.94
CA SER A 80 7.29 3.20 -1.49
C SER A 80 8.41 2.61 -0.60
N ILE A 81 8.05 1.73 0.33
CA ILE A 81 9.01 1.00 1.17
C ILE A 81 9.84 0.04 0.32
N ALA A 82 9.20 -0.77 -0.52
CA ALA A 82 9.90 -1.73 -1.37
C ALA A 82 10.94 -1.05 -2.29
N ASN A 83 10.59 0.10 -2.86
CA ASN A 83 11.50 0.88 -3.70
C ASN A 83 12.74 1.39 -2.96
N ARG A 84 12.61 1.79 -1.68
CA ARG A 84 13.74 2.27 -0.87
C ARG A 84 14.70 1.16 -0.46
N GLU A 85 14.17 -0.04 -0.28
CA GLU A 85 14.93 -1.23 0.11
C GLU A 85 15.38 -2.08 -1.10
N ASP A 86 15.20 -1.57 -2.33
CA ASP A 86 15.55 -2.26 -3.59
C ASP A 86 14.89 -3.65 -3.75
N ILE A 87 13.60 -3.73 -3.37
CA ILE A 87 12.81 -4.97 -3.40
C ILE A 87 11.87 -4.96 -4.61
N ASP A 88 11.96 -5.99 -5.46
CA ASP A 88 10.92 -6.31 -6.46
C ASP A 88 9.72 -6.98 -5.78
N LEU A 89 8.59 -6.28 -5.71
CA LEU A 89 7.37 -6.80 -5.06
C LEU A 89 6.79 -8.02 -5.78
N GLY A 90 6.91 -8.07 -7.11
CA GLY A 90 6.43 -9.19 -7.91
C GLY A 90 7.22 -10.46 -7.63
N GLN A 91 8.55 -10.35 -7.54
CA GLN A 91 9.41 -11.47 -7.17
C GLN A 91 9.22 -11.87 -5.70
N ALA A 92 9.17 -10.90 -4.78
CA ALA A 92 8.95 -11.16 -3.36
C ALA A 92 7.64 -11.92 -3.09
N LEU A 93 6.56 -11.57 -3.80
CA LEU A 93 5.29 -12.28 -3.71
C LEU A 93 5.41 -13.72 -4.23
N ARG A 94 6.06 -13.94 -5.38
CA ARG A 94 6.28 -15.30 -5.94
C ARG A 94 7.07 -16.17 -4.97
N ASP A 95 8.17 -15.66 -4.44
CA ASP A 95 9.02 -16.39 -3.50
C ASP A 95 8.25 -16.75 -2.22
N LYS A 96 7.44 -15.81 -1.72
CA LYS A 96 6.60 -16.02 -0.54
C LYS A 96 5.54 -17.10 -0.75
N GLU A 97 4.92 -17.12 -1.93
CA GLU A 97 3.87 -18.08 -2.27
C GLU A 97 4.42 -19.49 -2.55
N LEU A 98 5.59 -19.62 -3.17
CA LEU A 98 6.28 -20.92 -3.32
C LEU A 98 6.50 -21.62 -1.96
N VAL A 99 6.80 -20.83 -0.92
CA VAL A 99 6.90 -21.35 0.46
C VAL A 99 5.53 -21.68 1.04
N ASN A 100 4.47 -20.91 0.71
CA ASN A 100 3.11 -21.15 1.22
C ASN A 100 2.45 -22.37 0.58
N GLU A 101 2.73 -22.66 -0.69
CA GLU A 101 2.23 -23.84 -1.41
C GLU A 101 2.73 -25.16 -0.80
N GLN A 102 3.86 -25.12 -0.09
CA GLN A 102 4.42 -26.27 0.62
C GLN A 102 3.82 -26.46 2.03
N ARG A 103 2.96 -25.52 2.48
CA ARG A 103 2.37 -25.57 3.82
C ARG A 103 1.06 -26.35 3.80
N THR A 104 0.81 -27.07 4.88
CA THR A 104 -0.52 -27.59 5.20
C THR A 104 -1.20 -26.61 6.16
N TRP A 105 -2.35 -26.10 5.76
CA TRP A 105 -3.16 -25.20 6.57
C TRP A 105 -4.20 -26.03 7.33
N HIS A 106 -4.29 -25.86 8.65
CA HIS A 106 -5.25 -26.52 9.54
C HIS A 106 -6.17 -25.48 10.18
#